data_AF-A0A067DUU3-F1
#
_entry.id   AF-A0A067DUU3-F1
#
_cell.length_a   1.000
_cell.length_b   1.000
_cell.length_c   1.000
_cell.angle_alpha   90.00
_cell.angle_beta   90.00
_cell.angle_gamma   90.00
#
_symmetry.space_group_name_H-M   'P 1'
#
loop_
_entity.id
_entity.type
_entity.pdbx_description
1 polymer ?
#
loop_
_entity_poly.entity_id
_entity_poly.type
_entity_poly.pdbx_seq_one_letter_code
_entity_poly.pdbx_strand_id
1 'polypeptide(L)'
;MSTESEPPKVQEEVDSSSQSISKKAAKKEAAKKAKEERRKEAEAAASAASALSIEEEGPLANNYGDVPLQELQSVNDPQTGKWSEAVNGREWTVVGALNGSLKDQEVLIRGRVHTTRPVGNKLAFVVVRERVSTVQCLATVKPDSVSKEMVRFVRSLSNESIVDVIGVVSVPDVEIKGATQQVEVQIKKLYCVSRAAKTPITIEDASRSEAEIEKASKEGVQLPRVNQDTRLNNRVIDIRTLANQGIFRIQSQVGNIFRQFLLSENFVEIHTPKLIAGSSEGGSAVFRLDYKGQSACLAQSPQLHKQMSICGDFGRVFETGPVFRAEDSYTHRHLCEFTGLDVEMEIKKHYSEVMDIVDRLFVTIFDGLNNVCKKELEAVAKQYPFEPLKYKPKTLRLTFEEGVQMLKDAGVEIDPLGDLNTESERKLGQLVLEK
;
A
#
# COMPACT_ATOMS: atom_id res chain seq x y z
N MET A 1 -21.41 42.25 -60.73
CA MET A 1 -20.19 41.76 -61.40
C MET A 1 -19.05 41.99 -60.42
N SER A 2 -18.78 41.01 -59.55
CA SER A 2 -17.74 39.97 -59.76
C SER A 2 -16.37 40.55 -59.42
N THR A 3 -15.60 40.13 -58.43
CA THR A 3 -15.50 38.82 -57.73
C THR A 3 -14.67 39.01 -56.46
N GLU A 4 -15.14 38.52 -55.32
CA GLU A 4 -14.34 38.30 -54.11
C GLU A 4 -13.61 36.95 -54.21
N SER A 5 -12.35 36.92 -53.78
CA SER A 5 -11.48 35.74 -53.75
C SER A 5 -11.56 35.02 -52.39
N GLU A 6 -11.95 33.74 -52.39
CA GLU A 6 -11.87 32.83 -51.24
C GLU A 6 -10.41 32.44 -50.90
N PRO A 7 -10.09 32.19 -49.61
CA PRO A 7 -8.85 31.52 -49.22
C PRO A 7 -8.99 29.98 -49.28
N PRO A 8 -7.87 29.23 -49.40
CA PRO A 8 -7.91 27.82 -49.79
C PRO A 8 -8.32 26.87 -48.65
N LYS A 9 -9.11 25.85 -49.01
CA LYS A 9 -9.41 24.68 -48.18
C LYS A 9 -8.17 23.79 -48.05
N VAL A 10 -7.72 23.57 -46.81
CA VAL A 10 -6.80 22.49 -46.47
C VAL A 10 -7.64 21.20 -46.37
N GLN A 11 -7.35 20.24 -47.24
CA GLN A 11 -7.87 18.88 -47.15
C GLN A 11 -7.12 18.14 -46.03
N GLU A 12 -7.83 17.73 -44.98
CA GLU A 12 -7.36 16.72 -44.03
C GLU A 12 -7.37 15.36 -44.73
N GLU A 13 -6.21 14.89 -45.19
CA GLU A 13 -5.97 13.46 -45.37
C GLU A 13 -5.84 12.81 -43.99
N VAL A 14 -6.93 12.23 -43.51
CA VAL A 14 -6.95 11.40 -42.30
C VAL A 14 -6.18 10.11 -42.60
N ASP A 15 -5.00 10.00 -42.00
CA ASP A 15 -4.12 8.83 -42.06
C ASP A 15 -4.80 7.58 -41.44
N SER A 16 -5.47 6.83 -42.31
CA SER A 16 -6.17 5.57 -42.01
C SER A 16 -5.26 4.45 -41.48
N SER A 17 -3.93 4.60 -41.60
CA SER A 17 -2.96 3.59 -41.15
C SER A 17 -2.81 3.58 -39.62
N SER A 18 -2.82 4.75 -38.98
CA SER A 18 -2.66 4.93 -37.53
C SER A 18 -3.82 4.34 -36.70
N GLN A 19 -5.06 4.53 -37.16
CA GLN A 19 -6.26 3.95 -36.53
C GLN A 19 -6.32 2.43 -36.67
N SER A 20 -5.78 1.88 -37.76
CA SER A 20 -5.77 0.43 -38.02
C SER A 20 -4.80 -0.32 -37.08
N ILE A 21 -3.64 0.29 -36.79
CA ILE A 21 -2.62 -0.25 -35.89
C ILE A 21 -3.14 -0.24 -34.44
N SER A 22 -3.80 0.85 -34.02
CA SER A 22 -4.42 0.98 -32.69
C SER A 22 -5.53 -0.05 -32.45
N LYS A 23 -6.43 -0.27 -33.42
CA LYS A 23 -7.49 -1.30 -33.32
C LYS A 23 -6.93 -2.72 -33.25
N LYS A 24 -5.82 -3.00 -33.94
CA LYS A 24 -5.17 -4.32 -33.95
C LYS A 24 -4.45 -4.60 -32.63
N ALA A 25 -3.83 -3.59 -32.02
CA ALA A 25 -3.20 -3.68 -30.70
C ALA A 25 -4.26 -3.92 -29.60
N ALA A 26 -5.35 -3.16 -29.59
CA ALA A 26 -6.45 -3.33 -28.63
C ALA A 26 -7.10 -4.72 -28.73
N LYS A 27 -7.32 -5.24 -29.96
CA LYS A 27 -7.89 -6.57 -30.18
C LYS A 27 -6.95 -7.70 -29.70
N LYS A 28 -5.63 -7.50 -29.84
CA LYS A 28 -4.61 -8.45 -29.35
C LYS A 28 -4.55 -8.46 -27.82
N GLU A 29 -4.67 -7.30 -27.17
CA GLU A 29 -4.70 -7.20 -25.71
C GLU A 29 -5.99 -7.82 -25.13
N ALA A 30 -7.15 -7.55 -25.74
CA ALA A 30 -8.42 -8.15 -25.34
C ALA A 30 -8.40 -9.68 -25.47
N ALA A 31 -7.83 -10.21 -26.56
CA ALA A 31 -7.68 -11.66 -26.74
C ALA A 31 -6.71 -12.28 -25.72
N LYS A 32 -5.66 -11.55 -25.32
CA LYS A 32 -4.73 -12.00 -24.26
C LYS A 32 -5.43 -12.04 -22.91
N LYS A 33 -6.19 -10.99 -22.54
CA LYS A 33 -7.00 -10.95 -21.30
C LYS A 33 -8.04 -12.07 -21.26
N ALA A 34 -8.80 -12.28 -22.33
CA ALA A 34 -9.80 -13.35 -22.40
C ALA A 34 -9.20 -14.76 -22.30
N LYS A 35 -8.01 -14.99 -22.89
CA LYS A 35 -7.29 -16.27 -22.73
C LYS A 35 -6.78 -16.47 -21.30
N GLU A 36 -6.36 -15.39 -20.65
CA GLU A 36 -5.88 -15.42 -19.27
C GLU A 36 -7.03 -15.63 -18.28
N GLU A 37 -8.20 -15.03 -18.53
CA GLU A 37 -9.45 -15.28 -17.78
C GLU A 37 -9.92 -16.73 -17.92
N ARG A 38 -9.99 -17.27 -19.14
CA ARG A 38 -10.35 -18.69 -19.35
C ARG A 38 -9.37 -19.66 -18.67
N ARG A 39 -8.08 -19.32 -18.65
CA ARG A 39 -7.08 -20.12 -17.93
C ARG A 39 -7.30 -20.03 -16.42
N LYS A 40 -7.59 -18.84 -15.88
CA LYS A 40 -7.92 -18.65 -14.46
C LYS A 40 -9.19 -19.42 -14.07
N GLU A 41 -10.23 -19.42 -14.90
CA GLU A 41 -11.47 -20.18 -14.66
C GLU A 41 -11.22 -21.70 -14.68
N ALA A 42 -10.48 -22.20 -15.66
CA ALA A 42 -10.14 -23.63 -15.73
C ALA A 42 -9.23 -24.08 -14.56
N GLU A 43 -8.30 -23.23 -14.12
CA GLU A 43 -7.42 -23.50 -12.97
C GLU A 43 -8.17 -23.37 -11.63
N ALA A 44 -9.14 -22.45 -11.52
CA ALA A 44 -10.04 -22.36 -10.37
C ALA A 44 -10.93 -23.61 -10.27
N ALA A 45 -11.44 -24.09 -11.40
CA ALA A 45 -12.18 -25.36 -11.47
C ALA A 45 -11.29 -26.56 -11.10
N ALA A 46 -10.03 -26.60 -11.54
CA ALA A 46 -9.08 -27.65 -11.17
C ALA A 46 -8.67 -27.58 -9.68
N SER A 47 -8.53 -26.38 -9.12
CA SER A 47 -8.26 -26.18 -7.70
C SER A 47 -9.46 -26.59 -6.84
N ALA A 48 -10.68 -26.28 -7.28
CA ALA A 48 -11.92 -26.76 -6.68
C ALA A 48 -12.05 -28.30 -6.77
N ALA A 49 -11.62 -28.91 -7.88
CA ALA A 49 -11.57 -30.36 -8.02
C ALA A 49 -10.50 -31.02 -7.12
N SER A 50 -9.37 -30.35 -6.85
CA SER A 50 -8.38 -30.83 -5.85
C SER A 50 -8.83 -30.61 -4.39
N ALA A 51 -9.82 -29.74 -4.19
CA ALA A 51 -10.50 -29.52 -2.92
C ALA A 51 -11.68 -30.48 -2.72
N LEU A 52 -11.89 -31.46 -3.62
CA LEU A 52 -12.71 -32.63 -3.31
C LEU A 52 -12.19 -33.20 -2.00
N SER A 53 -13.05 -33.09 -1.00
CA SER A 53 -12.85 -33.47 0.37
C SER A 53 -12.17 -34.82 0.44
N ILE A 54 -11.04 -34.89 1.15
CA ILE A 54 -10.64 -36.15 1.77
C ILE A 54 -11.71 -36.38 2.85
N GLU A 55 -12.87 -36.91 2.45
CA GLU A 55 -13.87 -37.42 3.38
C GLU A 55 -13.26 -38.68 3.97
N GLU A 56 -12.63 -38.49 5.12
CA GLU A 56 -12.18 -39.59 5.93
C GLU A 56 -13.05 -39.64 7.18
N GLU A 57 -13.62 -40.81 7.44
CA GLU A 57 -14.24 -41.11 8.72
C GLU A 57 -13.15 -41.44 9.73
N GLY A 58 -12.93 -40.52 10.68
CA GLY A 58 -11.98 -40.70 11.76
C GLY A 58 -12.11 -39.60 12.81
N PRO A 59 -11.72 -39.86 14.07
CA PRO A 59 -11.93 -38.92 15.18
C PRO A 59 -11.22 -37.57 14.99
N LEU A 60 -10.17 -37.51 14.16
CA LEU A 60 -9.40 -36.29 13.87
C LEU A 60 -9.81 -35.57 12.59
N ALA A 61 -10.75 -36.10 11.80
CA ALA A 61 -11.21 -35.48 10.54
C ALA A 61 -11.89 -34.12 10.76
N ASN A 62 -12.39 -33.87 11.97
CA ASN A 62 -12.99 -32.60 12.36
C ASN A 62 -11.96 -31.50 12.68
N ASN A 63 -10.66 -31.82 12.77
CA ASN A 63 -9.62 -30.85 13.12
C ASN A 63 -9.11 -30.05 11.91
N TYR A 64 -9.54 -30.37 10.69
CA TYR A 64 -9.11 -29.64 9.50
C TYR A 64 -10.13 -29.68 8.36
N GLY A 65 -9.90 -28.85 7.35
CA GLY A 65 -10.69 -28.81 6.12
C GLY A 65 -10.94 -27.39 5.62
N ASP A 66 -11.51 -27.29 4.43
CA ASP A 66 -12.07 -26.04 3.93
C ASP A 66 -13.38 -25.74 4.68
N VAL A 67 -13.59 -24.46 5.05
CA VAL A 67 -14.80 -24.02 5.74
C VAL A 67 -15.89 -23.77 4.70
N PRO A 68 -17.04 -24.48 4.75
CA PRO A 68 -18.17 -24.21 3.88
C PRO A 68 -18.70 -22.78 4.08
N LEU A 69 -19.19 -22.16 3.00
CA LEU A 69 -19.75 -20.80 3.06
C LEU A 69 -20.91 -20.71 4.07
N GLN A 70 -21.69 -21.78 4.21
CA GLN A 70 -22.81 -21.86 5.15
C GLN A 70 -22.35 -21.71 6.61
N GLU A 71 -21.21 -22.30 6.98
CA GLU A 71 -20.64 -22.14 8.32
C GLU A 71 -20.20 -20.69 8.56
N LEU A 72 -19.63 -20.03 7.54
CA LEU A 72 -19.21 -18.62 7.63
C LEU A 72 -20.38 -17.64 7.77
N GLN A 73 -21.54 -17.96 7.21
CA GLN A 73 -22.74 -17.10 7.27
C GLN A 73 -23.42 -17.11 8.64
N SER A 74 -23.20 -18.16 9.42
CA SER A 74 -23.82 -18.39 10.72
C SER A 74 -22.76 -18.49 11.83
N VAL A 75 -21.83 -17.54 11.83
CA VAL A 75 -20.62 -17.46 12.67
C VAL A 75 -20.86 -17.68 14.18
N ASN A 76 -22.08 -17.47 14.67
CA ASN A 76 -22.43 -17.56 16.09
C ASN A 76 -23.28 -18.80 16.43
N ASP A 77 -23.56 -19.67 15.46
CA ASP A 77 -24.29 -20.92 15.69
C ASP A 77 -23.33 -22.12 15.59
N PRO A 78 -22.88 -22.69 16.73
CA PRO A 78 -21.99 -23.85 16.73
C PRO A 78 -22.63 -25.09 16.10
N GLN A 79 -23.96 -25.13 15.90
CA GLN A 79 -24.63 -26.24 15.23
C GLN A 79 -24.41 -26.26 13.72
N THR A 80 -23.81 -25.21 13.15
CA THR A 80 -23.68 -25.06 11.70
C THR A 80 -22.51 -25.83 11.09
N GLY A 81 -21.57 -26.29 11.90
CA GLY A 81 -20.55 -27.24 11.47
C GLY A 81 -19.29 -27.23 12.34
N LYS A 82 -18.33 -28.06 11.93
CA LYS A 82 -17.12 -28.38 12.71
C LYS A 82 -16.20 -27.17 12.93
N TRP A 83 -16.15 -26.22 12.00
CA TRP A 83 -15.35 -25.01 12.17
C TRP A 83 -16.04 -24.08 13.17
N SER A 84 -17.34 -23.84 13.00
CA SER A 84 -18.14 -23.00 13.92
C SER A 84 -18.04 -23.51 15.36
N GLU A 85 -18.21 -24.83 15.58
CA GLU A 85 -18.02 -25.47 16.89
C GLU A 85 -16.60 -25.25 17.45
N ALA A 86 -15.57 -25.35 16.59
CA ALA A 86 -14.19 -25.21 17.02
C ALA A 86 -13.80 -23.79 17.43
N VAL A 87 -14.39 -22.76 16.82
CA VAL A 87 -14.05 -21.34 17.08
C VAL A 87 -14.99 -20.66 18.07
N ASN A 88 -16.21 -21.17 18.26
CA ASN A 88 -17.21 -20.53 19.10
C ASN A 88 -16.72 -20.36 20.55
N GLY A 89 -16.96 -19.17 21.12
CA GLY A 89 -16.57 -18.83 22.50
C GLY A 89 -15.06 -18.66 22.74
N ARG A 90 -14.21 -18.74 21.71
CA ARG A 90 -12.76 -18.52 21.83
C ARG A 90 -12.36 -17.09 21.49
N GLU A 91 -11.31 -16.62 22.15
CA GLU A 91 -10.73 -15.31 21.86
C GLU A 91 -9.72 -15.38 20.71
N TRP A 92 -9.79 -14.42 19.79
CA TRP A 92 -8.84 -14.27 18.70
C TRP A 92 -7.56 -13.60 19.18
N THR A 93 -6.43 -14.26 18.94
CA THR A 93 -5.10 -13.68 19.18
C THR A 93 -4.55 -13.11 17.88
N VAL A 94 -4.12 -11.85 17.92
CA VAL A 94 -3.42 -11.20 16.80
C VAL A 94 -2.03 -11.82 16.66
N VAL A 95 -1.60 -12.18 15.45
CA VAL A 95 -0.28 -12.79 15.20
C VAL A 95 0.84 -11.88 15.71
N GLY A 96 0.66 -10.56 15.58
CA GLY A 96 1.56 -9.53 16.11
C GLY A 96 1.78 -9.57 17.63
N ALA A 97 0.86 -10.17 18.39
CA ALA A 97 0.89 -10.26 19.84
C ALA A 97 1.54 -11.56 20.36
N LEU A 98 1.77 -12.55 19.50
CA LEU A 98 2.38 -13.82 19.89
C LEU A 98 3.83 -13.62 20.35
N ASN A 99 4.12 -13.98 21.60
CA ASN A 99 5.45 -13.86 22.20
C ASN A 99 5.62 -14.90 23.32
N GLY A 100 6.81 -14.95 23.93
CA GLY A 100 7.16 -15.95 24.95
C GLY A 100 6.26 -15.99 26.20
N SER A 101 5.54 -14.90 26.52
CA SER A 101 4.58 -14.90 27.66
C SER A 101 3.37 -15.81 27.44
N LEU A 102 3.08 -16.17 26.18
CA LEU A 102 1.99 -17.08 25.83
C LEU A 102 2.45 -18.53 25.74
N LYS A 103 3.69 -18.86 26.14
CA LYS A 103 4.22 -20.23 26.09
C LYS A 103 3.24 -21.21 26.76
N ASP A 104 3.03 -22.36 26.13
CA ASP A 104 2.15 -23.44 26.54
C ASP A 104 0.64 -23.08 26.58
N GLN A 105 0.26 -21.86 26.16
CA GLN A 105 -1.14 -21.45 26.02
C GLN A 105 -1.68 -21.83 24.64
N GLU A 106 -2.95 -22.20 24.60
CA GLU A 106 -3.69 -22.44 23.36
C GLU A 106 -4.22 -21.11 22.81
N VAL A 107 -3.94 -20.84 21.54
CA VAL A 107 -4.34 -19.62 20.84
C VAL A 107 -5.17 -19.96 19.60
N LEU A 108 -6.08 -19.05 19.25
CA LEU A 108 -6.81 -19.04 17.98
C LEU A 108 -6.33 -17.84 17.17
N ILE A 109 -5.72 -18.09 16.01
CA ILE A 109 -5.22 -17.03 15.11
C ILE A 109 -5.84 -17.14 13.74
N ARG A 110 -6.06 -16.00 13.07
CA ARG A 110 -6.46 -15.91 11.66
C ARG A 110 -5.37 -15.20 10.87
N GLY A 111 -4.99 -15.76 9.74
CA GLY A 111 -4.04 -15.09 8.85
C GLY A 111 -3.99 -15.71 7.47
N ARG A 112 -3.05 -15.23 6.65
CA ARG A 112 -2.80 -15.77 5.31
C ARG A 112 -1.67 -16.79 5.36
N VAL A 113 -1.81 -17.89 4.64
CA VAL A 113 -0.71 -18.81 4.33
C VAL A 113 0.33 -18.03 3.52
N HIS A 114 1.44 -17.66 4.13
CA HIS A 114 2.49 -16.91 3.46
C HIS A 114 3.34 -17.84 2.60
N THR A 115 3.82 -18.92 3.22
CA THR A 115 4.53 -20.01 2.57
C THR A 115 4.23 -21.31 3.31
N THR A 116 4.26 -22.42 2.59
CA THR A 116 4.15 -23.77 3.14
C THR A 116 5.41 -24.53 2.77
N ARG A 117 6.11 -25.11 3.75
CA ARG A 117 7.31 -25.91 3.53
C ARG A 117 7.04 -27.37 3.90
N PRO A 118 6.94 -28.28 2.91
CA PRO A 118 6.79 -29.70 3.18
C PRO A 118 8.15 -30.30 3.56
N VAL A 119 8.21 -30.99 4.72
CA VAL A 119 9.44 -31.67 5.17
C VAL A 119 9.29 -33.20 5.10
N GLY A 120 8.05 -33.71 5.20
CA GLY A 120 7.77 -35.13 4.99
C GLY A 120 6.28 -35.44 5.02
N ASN A 121 5.92 -36.72 5.17
CA ASN A 121 4.53 -37.16 5.38
C ASN A 121 4.07 -37.04 6.84
N LYS A 122 4.97 -36.76 7.79
CA LYS A 122 4.68 -36.62 9.21
C LYS A 122 4.82 -35.19 9.76
N LEU A 123 5.31 -34.26 8.94
CA LEU A 123 5.63 -32.90 9.37
C LEU A 123 5.42 -31.91 8.22
N ALA A 124 4.71 -30.81 8.51
CA ALA A 124 4.57 -29.67 7.62
C ALA A 124 4.73 -28.36 8.41
N PHE A 125 5.44 -27.41 7.80
CA PHE A 125 5.54 -26.05 8.30
C PHE A 125 4.66 -25.15 7.45
N VAL A 126 3.91 -24.26 8.09
CA VAL A 126 3.16 -23.19 7.43
C VAL A 126 3.45 -21.88 8.14
N VAL A 127 3.88 -20.88 7.38
CA VAL A 127 4.05 -19.52 7.91
C VAL A 127 2.74 -18.78 7.73
N VAL A 128 2.14 -18.33 8.82
CA VAL A 128 0.90 -17.54 8.81
C VAL A 128 1.26 -16.06 8.94
N ARG A 129 0.81 -15.25 7.98
CA ARG A 129 0.99 -13.79 7.94
C ARG A 129 -0.30 -13.07 8.30
N GLU A 130 -0.20 -12.13 9.21
CA GLU A 130 -1.23 -11.13 9.48
C GLU A 130 -0.59 -9.74 9.42
N ARG A 131 -0.99 -8.92 8.44
CA ARG A 131 -0.43 -7.56 8.22
C ARG A 131 1.10 -7.62 8.07
N VAL A 132 1.83 -6.96 8.97
CA VAL A 132 3.30 -6.89 9.00
C VAL A 132 3.94 -8.03 9.82
N SER A 133 3.14 -8.89 10.44
CA SER A 133 3.60 -9.94 11.34
C SER A 133 3.44 -11.32 10.73
N THR A 134 4.40 -12.20 11.00
CA THR A 134 4.39 -13.61 10.59
C THR A 134 4.74 -14.50 11.77
N VAL A 135 4.12 -15.67 11.84
CA VAL A 135 4.43 -16.73 12.81
C VAL A 135 4.58 -18.05 12.08
N GLN A 136 5.52 -18.88 12.54
CA GLN A 136 5.70 -20.23 12.06
C GLN A 136 4.75 -21.17 12.80
N CYS A 137 3.98 -21.96 12.06
CA CYS A 137 3.07 -22.97 12.62
C CYS A 137 3.49 -24.37 12.15
N LEU A 138 3.47 -25.33 13.06
CA LEU A 138 3.93 -26.70 12.82
C LEU A 138 2.78 -27.70 12.95
N ALA A 139 2.55 -28.48 11.90
CA ALA A 139 1.69 -29.66 11.95
C ALA A 139 2.58 -30.91 11.99
N THR A 140 2.68 -31.52 13.18
CA THR A 140 3.44 -32.77 13.41
C THR A 140 2.48 -33.89 13.75
N VAL A 141 2.58 -35.04 13.08
CA VAL A 141 1.71 -36.19 13.34
C VAL A 141 1.83 -36.60 14.81
N LYS A 142 0.69 -36.59 15.49
CA LYS A 142 0.52 -36.99 16.89
C LYS A 142 -0.78 -37.81 16.98
N PRO A 143 -0.78 -39.01 17.61
CA PRO A 143 -1.93 -39.90 17.63
C PRO A 143 -3.24 -39.23 18.05
N ASP A 144 -3.17 -38.26 18.97
CA ASP A 144 -4.36 -37.68 19.61
C ASP A 144 -4.76 -36.31 19.04
N SER A 145 -4.01 -35.73 18.10
CA SER A 145 -4.29 -34.35 17.63
C SER A 145 -4.14 -34.11 16.14
N VAL A 146 -3.13 -34.72 15.49
CA VAL A 146 -2.78 -34.41 14.08
C VAL A 146 -2.54 -35.72 13.32
N SER A 147 -3.40 -36.02 12.35
CA SER A 147 -3.25 -37.18 11.46
C SER A 147 -2.26 -36.90 10.29
N LYS A 148 -1.88 -37.94 9.54
CA LYS A 148 -1.05 -37.77 8.33
C LYS A 148 -1.80 -37.02 7.24
N GLU A 149 -3.12 -37.16 7.24
CA GLU A 149 -4.06 -36.58 6.30
C GLU A 149 -4.25 -35.09 6.60
N MET A 150 -4.28 -34.70 7.87
CA MET A 150 -4.16 -33.29 8.26
C MET A 150 -2.86 -32.68 7.76
N VAL A 151 -1.73 -33.36 7.92
CA VAL A 151 -0.43 -32.89 7.38
C VAL A 151 -0.49 -32.77 5.85
N ARG A 152 -1.14 -33.71 5.16
CA ARG A 152 -1.37 -33.64 3.70
C ARG A 152 -2.24 -32.44 3.32
N PHE A 153 -3.30 -32.15 4.08
CA PHE A 153 -4.15 -30.97 3.89
C PHE A 153 -3.39 -29.67 4.09
N VAL A 154 -2.61 -29.53 5.16
CA VAL A 154 -1.78 -28.33 5.40
C VAL A 154 -0.82 -28.11 4.22
N ARG A 155 -0.23 -29.19 3.69
CA ARG A 155 0.65 -29.12 2.50
C ARG A 155 -0.07 -28.75 1.20
N SER A 156 -1.37 -28.96 1.09
CA SER A 156 -2.16 -28.61 -0.10
C SER A 156 -2.67 -27.17 -0.08
N LEU A 157 -2.50 -26.44 1.03
CA LEU A 157 -2.88 -25.03 1.12
C LEU A 157 -2.08 -24.21 0.12
N SER A 158 -2.78 -23.49 -0.74
CA SER A 158 -2.18 -22.51 -1.63
C SER A 158 -1.77 -21.27 -0.86
N ASN A 159 -0.64 -20.67 -1.25
CA ASN A 159 -0.21 -19.37 -0.71
C ASN A 159 -1.33 -18.34 -0.87
N GLU A 160 -1.39 -17.41 0.07
CA GLU A 160 -2.41 -16.37 0.25
C GLU A 160 -3.80 -16.85 0.70
N SER A 161 -4.03 -18.16 0.87
CA SER A 161 -5.25 -18.68 1.49
C SER A 161 -5.42 -18.15 2.91
N ILE A 162 -6.63 -17.82 3.30
CA ILE A 162 -6.96 -17.39 4.67
C ILE A 162 -7.24 -18.64 5.49
N VAL A 163 -6.54 -18.77 6.62
CA VAL A 163 -6.64 -19.92 7.51
C VAL A 163 -6.86 -19.47 8.95
N ASP A 164 -7.61 -20.30 9.67
CA ASP A 164 -7.72 -20.25 11.13
C ASP A 164 -6.91 -21.39 11.72
N VAL A 165 -6.07 -21.05 12.70
CA VAL A 165 -5.20 -22.01 13.37
C VAL A 165 -5.51 -21.99 14.85
N ILE A 166 -5.86 -23.16 15.39
CA ILE A 166 -5.93 -23.41 16.83
C ILE A 166 -4.71 -24.26 17.18
N GLY A 167 -3.89 -23.78 18.11
CA GLY A 167 -2.67 -24.47 18.48
C GLY A 167 -2.05 -23.94 19.75
N VAL A 168 -1.01 -24.62 20.22
CA VAL A 168 -0.31 -24.27 21.47
C VAL A 168 0.98 -23.54 21.13
N VAL A 169 1.22 -22.40 21.78
CA VAL A 169 2.46 -21.63 21.59
C VAL A 169 3.64 -22.36 22.21
N SER A 170 4.73 -22.45 21.47
CA SER A 170 6.00 -23.03 21.90
C SER A 170 7.14 -22.07 21.58
N VAL A 171 8.20 -22.10 22.39
CA VAL A 171 9.39 -21.26 22.20
C VAL A 171 10.52 -22.18 21.75
N PRO A 172 11.03 -22.03 20.52
CA PRO A 172 12.15 -22.84 20.05
C PRO A 172 13.47 -22.40 20.69
N ASP A 173 14.43 -23.32 20.79
CA ASP A 173 15.77 -23.02 21.31
C ASP A 173 16.63 -22.20 20.33
N VAL A 174 16.25 -22.19 19.05
CA VAL A 174 16.96 -21.52 17.95
C VAL A 174 16.08 -20.40 17.39
N GLU A 175 16.72 -19.27 17.08
CA GLU A 175 16.07 -18.11 16.46
C GLU A 175 15.38 -18.46 15.12
N ILE A 176 14.15 -17.98 14.96
CA ILE A 176 13.35 -18.19 13.75
C ILE A 176 13.70 -17.10 12.73
N LYS A 177 14.40 -17.48 11.66
CA LYS A 177 14.82 -16.55 10.59
C LYS A 177 13.71 -16.24 9.56
N GLY A 178 12.65 -17.04 9.52
CA GLY A 178 11.58 -16.97 8.49
C GLY A 178 10.28 -16.32 8.95
N ALA A 179 10.22 -15.83 10.18
CA ALA A 179 9.03 -15.24 10.78
C ALA A 179 9.41 -14.02 11.64
N THR A 180 8.49 -13.07 11.80
CA THR A 180 8.73 -11.92 12.69
C THR A 180 8.63 -12.31 14.16
N GLN A 181 7.75 -13.27 14.48
CA GLN A 181 7.62 -13.78 15.84
C GLN A 181 8.66 -14.86 16.12
N GLN A 182 9.25 -14.79 17.32
CA GLN A 182 10.24 -15.74 17.83
C GLN A 182 9.59 -16.86 18.66
N VAL A 183 8.36 -17.22 18.29
CA VAL A 183 7.61 -18.35 18.85
C VAL A 183 6.98 -19.13 17.72
N GLU A 184 6.66 -20.39 17.98
CA GLU A 184 5.97 -21.27 17.04
C GLU A 184 4.60 -21.66 17.57
N VAL A 185 3.63 -21.90 16.68
CA VAL A 185 2.32 -22.46 17.04
C VAL A 185 2.27 -23.93 16.65
N GLN A 186 2.20 -24.82 17.63
CA GLN A 186 1.98 -26.25 17.44
C GLN A 186 0.51 -26.50 17.11
N ILE A 187 0.22 -26.80 15.85
CA ILE A 187 -1.14 -26.87 15.32
C ILE A 187 -1.89 -28.05 15.96
N LYS A 188 -3.09 -27.77 16.47
CA LYS A 188 -4.09 -28.78 16.86
C LYS A 188 -5.24 -28.86 15.86
N LYS A 189 -5.72 -27.71 15.38
CA LYS A 189 -6.75 -27.61 14.34
C LYS A 189 -6.36 -26.54 13.32
N LEU A 190 -6.68 -26.77 12.05
CA LEU A 190 -6.45 -25.79 10.99
C LEU A 190 -7.55 -25.84 9.93
N TYR A 191 -8.24 -24.71 9.76
CA TYR A 191 -9.33 -24.58 8.82
C TYR A 191 -9.00 -23.56 7.73
N CYS A 192 -9.28 -23.88 6.47
CA CYS A 192 -9.12 -22.97 5.35
C CYS A 192 -10.43 -22.19 5.14
N VAL A 193 -10.45 -20.94 5.61
CA VAL A 193 -11.60 -20.03 5.53
C VAL A 193 -11.84 -19.55 4.09
N SER A 194 -10.76 -19.32 3.36
CA SER A 194 -10.83 -18.88 1.97
C SER A 194 -9.59 -19.35 1.23
N ARG A 195 -9.78 -20.35 0.37
CA ARG A 195 -8.70 -20.90 -0.46
C ARG A 195 -8.36 -19.94 -1.59
N ALA A 196 -7.09 -19.61 -1.71
CA ALA A 196 -6.61 -18.70 -2.76
C ALA A 196 -6.36 -19.46 -4.07
N ALA A 197 -6.77 -18.87 -5.18
CA ALA A 197 -6.26 -19.25 -6.50
C ALA A 197 -4.81 -18.79 -6.66
N LYS A 198 -4.11 -19.36 -7.66
CA LYS A 198 -2.75 -18.91 -8.02
C LYS A 198 -2.74 -17.41 -8.32
N THR A 199 -1.85 -16.67 -7.66
CA THR A 199 -1.75 -15.22 -7.82
C THR A 199 -0.86 -14.85 -9.02
N PRO A 200 -1.15 -13.72 -9.73
CA PRO A 200 -0.34 -13.27 -10.87
C PRO A 200 1.09 -12.85 -10.48
N ILE A 201 1.25 -12.35 -9.25
CA ILE A 201 2.53 -12.05 -8.62
C ILE A 201 2.59 -12.75 -7.26
N THR A 202 3.77 -13.15 -6.81
CA THR A 202 3.94 -13.69 -5.46
C THR A 202 4.35 -12.58 -4.49
N ILE A 203 3.98 -12.71 -3.21
CA ILE A 203 4.40 -11.75 -2.19
C ILE A 203 5.91 -11.76 -2.00
N GLU A 204 6.53 -12.93 -2.13
CA GLU A 204 7.98 -13.06 -2.02
C GLU A 204 8.69 -12.24 -3.12
N ASP A 205 8.33 -12.46 -4.39
CA ASP A 205 8.94 -11.74 -5.51
C ASP A 205 8.68 -10.23 -5.43
N ALA A 206 7.49 -9.82 -4.99
CA ALA A 206 7.13 -8.42 -4.83
C ALA A 206 7.73 -7.75 -3.58
N SER A 207 8.27 -8.52 -2.63
CA SER A 207 8.88 -8.01 -1.38
C SER A 207 10.41 -7.96 -1.43
N ARG A 208 11.07 -8.57 -2.42
CA ARG A 208 12.53 -8.51 -2.55
C ARG A 208 13.00 -7.10 -2.81
N SER A 209 14.11 -6.72 -2.17
CA SER A 209 14.82 -5.48 -2.43
C SER A 209 15.69 -5.58 -3.68
N GLU A 210 16.01 -4.43 -4.29
CA GLU A 210 16.98 -4.39 -5.41
C GLU A 210 18.36 -4.89 -4.97
N ALA A 211 18.77 -4.59 -3.73
CA ALA A 211 20.04 -5.06 -3.18
C ALA A 211 20.14 -6.58 -3.10
N GLU A 212 19.04 -7.27 -2.74
CA GLU A 212 18.99 -8.74 -2.74
C GLU A 212 19.07 -9.31 -4.15
N ILE A 213 18.40 -8.68 -5.13
CA ILE A 213 18.43 -9.09 -6.54
C ILE A 213 19.85 -8.91 -7.09
N GLU A 214 20.49 -7.78 -6.84
CA GLU A 214 21.86 -7.51 -7.27
C GLU A 214 22.86 -8.48 -6.63
N LYS A 215 22.71 -8.78 -5.34
CA LYS A 215 23.56 -9.75 -4.64
C LYS A 215 23.42 -11.15 -5.24
N ALA A 216 22.19 -11.62 -5.43
CA ALA A 216 21.94 -12.93 -6.04
C ALA A 216 22.49 -13.00 -7.47
N SER A 217 22.35 -11.92 -8.26
CA SER A 217 22.91 -11.84 -9.61
C SER A 217 24.44 -11.94 -9.62
N LYS A 218 25.12 -11.26 -8.68
CA LYS A 218 26.59 -11.39 -8.48
C LYS A 218 27.01 -12.81 -8.09
N GLU A 219 26.15 -13.53 -7.38
CA GLU A 219 26.35 -14.94 -7.00
C GLU A 219 25.91 -15.93 -8.10
N GLY A 220 25.50 -15.45 -9.29
CA GLY A 220 25.09 -16.27 -10.42
C GLY A 220 23.66 -16.80 -10.37
N VAL A 221 22.85 -16.33 -9.41
CA VAL A 221 21.44 -16.71 -9.24
C VAL A 221 20.54 -15.60 -9.79
N GLN A 222 19.82 -15.89 -10.87
CA GLN A 222 18.83 -14.95 -11.41
C GLN A 222 17.51 -15.05 -10.63
N LEU A 223 17.20 -14.02 -9.85
CA LEU A 223 15.90 -13.88 -9.18
C LEU A 223 14.91 -13.10 -10.06
N PRO A 224 13.60 -13.44 -10.00
CA PRO A 224 12.58 -12.69 -10.72
C PRO A 224 12.38 -11.30 -10.11
N ARG A 225 12.25 -10.30 -10.97
CA ARG A 225 11.93 -8.90 -10.61
C ARG A 225 10.50 -8.58 -11.04
N VAL A 226 9.70 -8.00 -10.15
CA VAL A 226 8.32 -7.58 -10.46
C VAL A 226 8.30 -6.08 -10.75
N ASN A 227 8.12 -5.71 -12.02
CA ASN A 227 8.11 -4.30 -12.45
C ASN A 227 6.91 -3.52 -11.87
N GLN A 228 7.08 -2.20 -11.70
CA GLN A 228 6.07 -1.33 -11.08
C GLN A 228 4.70 -1.42 -11.77
N ASP A 229 4.62 -1.40 -13.10
CA ASP A 229 3.35 -1.52 -13.82
C ASP A 229 2.62 -2.84 -13.53
N THR A 230 3.38 -3.94 -13.41
CA THR A 230 2.79 -5.24 -13.06
C THR A 230 2.27 -5.24 -11.63
N ARG A 231 2.95 -4.55 -10.72
CA ARG A 231 2.50 -4.37 -9.33
C ARG A 231 1.23 -3.52 -9.26
N LEU A 232 1.18 -2.41 -10.00
CA LEU A 232 0.00 -1.53 -10.07
C LEU A 232 -1.20 -2.23 -10.72
N ASN A 233 -1.00 -2.99 -11.80
CA ASN A 233 -2.05 -3.81 -12.42
C ASN A 233 -2.57 -4.92 -11.48
N ASN A 234 -1.79 -5.32 -10.48
CA ASN A 234 -2.15 -6.33 -9.48
C ASN A 234 -2.14 -5.76 -8.06
N ARG A 235 -2.56 -4.49 -7.90
CA ARG A 235 -2.37 -3.71 -6.67
C ARG A 235 -2.91 -4.41 -5.42
N VAL A 236 -4.02 -5.14 -5.52
CA VAL A 236 -4.64 -5.90 -4.42
C VAL A 236 -3.69 -6.92 -3.79
N ILE A 237 -2.81 -7.54 -4.58
CA ILE A 237 -1.78 -8.47 -4.08
C ILE A 237 -0.58 -7.66 -3.59
N ASP A 238 -0.14 -6.66 -4.36
CA ASP A 238 1.03 -5.86 -4.04
C ASP A 238 0.92 -5.14 -2.68
N ILE A 239 -0.25 -4.59 -2.34
CA ILE A 239 -0.45 -3.91 -1.04
C ILE A 239 -0.32 -4.84 0.16
N ARG A 240 -0.26 -6.17 -0.03
CA ARG A 240 -0.08 -7.14 1.05
C ARG A 240 1.39 -7.36 1.43
N THR A 241 2.33 -6.86 0.62
CA THR A 241 3.77 -6.84 0.94
C THR A 241 4.02 -6.03 2.20
N LEU A 242 5.05 -6.40 2.97
CA LEU A 242 5.35 -5.76 4.25
C LEU A 242 5.64 -4.26 4.08
N ALA A 243 6.40 -3.89 3.05
CA ALA A 243 6.73 -2.49 2.78
C ALA A 243 5.47 -1.68 2.43
N ASN A 244 4.58 -2.17 1.57
CA ASN A 244 3.33 -1.43 1.27
C ASN A 244 2.41 -1.32 2.51
N GLN A 245 2.31 -2.39 3.32
CA GLN A 245 1.60 -2.33 4.59
C GLN A 245 2.19 -1.25 5.52
N GLY A 246 3.51 -1.07 5.52
CA GLY A 246 4.20 0.03 6.22
C GLY A 246 3.89 1.41 5.62
N ILE A 247 4.11 1.58 4.31
CA ILE A 247 3.91 2.84 3.57
C ILE A 247 2.52 3.42 3.81
N PHE A 248 1.45 2.61 3.64
CA PHE A 248 0.09 3.12 3.80
C PHE A 248 -0.28 3.43 5.25
N ARG A 249 0.31 2.74 6.22
CA ARG A 249 0.10 3.07 7.64
C ARG A 249 0.85 4.34 8.04
N ILE A 250 2.07 4.52 7.55
CA ILE A 250 2.82 5.77 7.71
C ILE A 250 2.04 6.92 7.07
N GLN A 251 1.53 6.75 5.84
CA GLN A 251 0.69 7.75 5.16
C GLN A 251 -0.56 8.10 6.00
N SER A 252 -1.24 7.09 6.56
CA SER A 252 -2.39 7.31 7.44
C SER A 252 -2.00 8.09 8.71
N GLN A 253 -0.83 7.81 9.30
CA GLN A 253 -0.35 8.52 10.47
C GLN A 253 0.09 9.95 10.18
N VAL A 254 0.65 10.23 9.00
CA VAL A 254 0.90 11.61 8.54
C VAL A 254 -0.40 12.42 8.57
N GLY A 255 -1.47 11.90 7.96
CA GLY A 255 -2.77 12.58 7.97
C GLY A 255 -3.38 12.72 9.37
N ASN A 256 -3.24 11.69 10.22
CA ASN A 256 -3.74 11.74 11.60
C ASN A 256 -3.01 12.79 12.45
N ILE A 257 -1.68 12.80 12.43
CA ILE A 257 -0.86 13.75 13.20
C ILE A 257 -1.08 15.18 12.68
N PHE A 258 -1.14 15.37 11.37
CA PHE A 258 -1.47 16.66 10.73
C PHE A 258 -2.78 17.24 11.30
N ARG A 259 -3.86 16.44 11.28
CA ARG A 259 -5.17 16.84 11.83
C ARG A 259 -5.09 17.16 13.31
N GLN A 260 -4.50 16.27 14.11
CA GLN A 260 -4.42 16.43 15.57
C GLN A 260 -3.64 17.69 15.96
N PHE A 261 -2.51 17.95 15.30
CA PHE A 261 -1.71 19.15 15.54
C PHE A 261 -2.51 20.42 15.22
N LEU A 262 -3.14 20.51 14.05
CA LEU A 262 -3.87 21.71 13.64
C LEU A 262 -5.11 21.95 14.51
N LEU A 263 -5.82 20.90 14.91
CA LEU A 263 -6.91 21.01 15.88
C LEU A 263 -6.41 21.55 17.23
N SER A 264 -5.23 21.13 17.69
CA SER A 264 -4.63 21.66 18.93
C SER A 264 -4.20 23.12 18.83
N GLU A 265 -3.97 23.61 17.61
CA GLU A 265 -3.65 25.02 17.29
C GLU A 265 -4.93 25.83 16.92
N ASN A 266 -6.12 25.30 17.28
CA ASN A 266 -7.45 25.90 17.05
C ASN A 266 -7.81 26.13 15.57
N PHE A 267 -7.29 25.31 14.65
CA PHE A 267 -7.75 25.32 13.27
C PHE A 267 -9.10 24.60 13.13
N VAL A 268 -9.90 25.07 12.17
CA VAL A 268 -11.18 24.45 11.79
C VAL A 268 -10.98 23.62 10.51
N GLU A 269 -11.40 22.36 10.54
CA GLU A 269 -11.43 21.52 9.32
C GLU A 269 -12.55 22.01 8.40
N ILE A 270 -12.23 22.26 7.13
CA ILE A 270 -13.19 22.64 6.09
C ILE A 270 -13.23 21.59 4.98
N HIS A 271 -14.36 21.50 4.28
CA HIS A 271 -14.55 20.63 3.12
C HIS A 271 -15.07 21.46 1.95
N THR A 272 -14.23 21.65 0.94
CA THR A 272 -14.51 22.56 -0.17
C THR A 272 -14.91 21.82 -1.44
N PRO A 273 -15.75 22.41 -2.30
CA PRO A 273 -16.20 21.74 -3.52
C PRO A 273 -15.02 21.50 -4.47
N LYS A 274 -14.98 20.31 -5.07
CA LYS A 274 -13.96 19.91 -6.06
C LYS A 274 -14.41 20.10 -7.49
N LEU A 275 -15.71 20.34 -7.69
CA LEU A 275 -16.30 20.73 -8.97
C LEU A 275 -16.52 22.25 -8.95
N ILE A 276 -15.86 22.96 -9.88
CA ILE A 276 -15.89 24.41 -9.98
C ILE A 276 -16.24 24.84 -11.41
N ALA A 277 -16.88 26.01 -11.55
CA ALA A 277 -17.39 26.50 -12.84
C ALA A 277 -16.28 26.95 -13.81
N GLY A 278 -15.09 27.30 -13.29
CA GLY A 278 -13.95 27.77 -14.06
C GLY A 278 -12.65 27.54 -13.32
N SER A 279 -11.52 27.83 -13.98
CA SER A 279 -10.19 27.64 -13.38
C SER A 279 -10.06 28.44 -12.08
N SER A 280 -9.57 27.80 -11.02
CA SER A 280 -9.32 28.45 -9.72
C SER A 280 -8.02 29.26 -9.73
N GLU A 281 -7.04 28.82 -10.53
CA GLU A 281 -5.75 29.46 -10.70
C GLU A 281 -5.57 29.79 -12.19
N GLY A 282 -5.16 31.02 -12.53
CA GLY A 282 -4.93 31.42 -13.91
C GLY A 282 -3.67 30.74 -14.48
N GLY A 283 -3.73 30.27 -15.73
CA GLY A 283 -2.55 29.81 -16.47
C GLY A 283 -2.27 28.30 -16.44
N SER A 284 -2.96 27.51 -15.62
CA SER A 284 -2.74 26.05 -15.53
C SER A 284 -3.84 25.23 -16.20
N ALA A 285 -3.47 24.06 -16.74
CA ALA A 285 -4.41 23.13 -17.37
C ALA A 285 -5.38 22.53 -16.33
N VAL A 286 -6.67 22.40 -16.68
CA VAL A 286 -7.70 21.82 -15.81
C VAL A 286 -8.42 20.65 -16.48
N PHE A 287 -8.79 19.64 -15.69
CA PHE A 287 -9.70 18.59 -16.15
C PHE A 287 -11.10 19.17 -16.29
N ARG A 288 -11.65 19.14 -17.51
CA ARG A 288 -13.00 19.60 -17.82
C ARG A 288 -13.97 18.42 -17.89
N LEU A 289 -15.20 18.66 -17.47
CA LEU A 289 -16.29 17.71 -17.55
C LEU A 289 -17.59 18.40 -17.95
N ASP A 290 -18.50 17.65 -18.58
CA ASP A 290 -19.88 18.08 -18.76
C ASP A 290 -20.65 17.82 -17.46
N TYR A 291 -21.22 18.88 -16.91
CA TYR A 291 -22.04 18.85 -15.71
C TYR A 291 -23.47 19.27 -16.07
N LYS A 292 -24.26 18.29 -16.55
CA LYS A 292 -25.67 18.48 -16.93
C LYS A 292 -25.84 19.54 -18.03
N GLY A 293 -24.99 19.51 -19.05
CA GLY A 293 -25.01 20.50 -20.14
C GLY A 293 -24.33 21.82 -19.82
N GLN A 294 -23.69 21.96 -18.64
CA GLN A 294 -22.82 23.08 -18.29
C GLN A 294 -21.38 22.61 -18.17
N SER A 295 -20.42 23.43 -18.60
CA SER A 295 -19.01 23.10 -18.39
C SER A 295 -18.64 23.26 -16.91
N ALA A 296 -18.00 22.25 -16.35
CA ALA A 296 -17.35 22.32 -15.04
C ALA A 296 -15.91 21.83 -15.16
N CYS A 297 -15.09 22.11 -14.15
CA CYS A 297 -13.75 21.58 -14.03
C CYS A 297 -13.44 21.10 -12.61
N LEU A 298 -12.43 20.24 -12.51
CA LEU A 298 -11.90 19.80 -11.23
C LEU A 298 -10.95 20.85 -10.66
N ALA A 299 -11.08 21.13 -9.36
CA ALA A 299 -10.26 22.13 -8.67
C ALA A 299 -8.79 21.69 -8.57
N GLN A 300 -7.86 22.57 -8.96
CA GLN A 300 -6.42 22.29 -8.92
C GLN A 300 -5.81 22.39 -7.53
N SER A 301 -6.51 23.05 -6.63
CA SER A 301 -6.21 23.17 -5.21
C SER A 301 -7.47 23.73 -4.53
N PRO A 302 -7.58 23.67 -3.20
CA PRO A 302 -8.64 24.36 -2.48
C PRO A 302 -8.34 25.86 -2.26
N GLN A 303 -7.35 26.46 -2.96
CA GLN A 303 -6.79 27.78 -2.64
C GLN A 303 -7.84 28.88 -2.50
N LEU A 304 -8.72 29.05 -3.48
CA LEU A 304 -9.74 30.10 -3.42
C LEU A 304 -10.71 29.89 -2.25
N HIS A 305 -11.13 28.66 -1.99
CA HIS A 305 -12.11 28.36 -0.95
C HIS A 305 -11.54 28.49 0.47
N LYS A 306 -10.26 28.10 0.69
CA LYS A 306 -9.61 28.32 1.99
C LYS A 306 -9.44 29.81 2.28
N GLN A 307 -9.09 30.62 1.28
CA GLN A 307 -9.05 32.09 1.41
C GLN A 307 -10.43 32.70 1.65
N MET A 308 -11.46 32.26 0.94
CA MET A 308 -12.85 32.67 1.20
C MET A 308 -13.29 32.34 2.64
N SER A 309 -12.84 31.22 3.19
CA SER A 309 -13.13 30.82 4.57
C SER A 309 -12.45 31.76 5.57
N ILE A 310 -11.21 32.18 5.32
CA ILE A 310 -10.55 33.22 6.14
C ILE A 310 -11.30 34.55 6.06
N CYS A 311 -11.70 34.99 4.86
CA CYS A 311 -12.55 36.18 4.70
C CYS A 311 -13.95 36.04 5.32
N GLY A 312 -14.37 34.81 5.61
CA GLY A 312 -15.61 34.48 6.31
C GLY A 312 -15.44 34.32 7.82
N ASP A 313 -14.38 34.90 8.40
CA ASP A 313 -14.08 34.94 9.84
C ASP A 313 -13.77 33.59 10.49
N PHE A 314 -13.35 32.57 9.72
CA PHE A 314 -12.94 31.28 10.30
C PHE A 314 -11.61 31.37 11.08
N GLY A 315 -10.82 32.41 10.85
CA GLY A 315 -9.53 32.65 11.53
C GLY A 315 -8.40 31.73 11.09
N ARG A 316 -8.57 30.41 11.20
CA ARG A 316 -7.58 29.37 10.87
C ARG A 316 -8.28 28.14 10.31
N VAL A 317 -7.94 27.70 9.11
CA VAL A 317 -8.58 26.55 8.45
C VAL A 317 -7.58 25.56 7.89
N PHE A 318 -7.99 24.30 7.81
CA PHE A 318 -7.25 23.27 7.09
C PHE A 318 -8.18 22.35 6.31
N GLU A 319 -7.65 21.72 5.28
CA GLU A 319 -8.37 20.73 4.49
C GLU A 319 -7.46 19.56 4.12
N THR A 320 -7.99 18.34 4.22
CA THR A 320 -7.39 17.13 3.64
C THR A 320 -8.32 16.61 2.56
N GLY A 321 -7.90 16.69 1.29
CA GLY A 321 -8.80 16.36 0.17
C GLY A 321 -8.08 16.12 -1.15
N PRO A 322 -8.80 15.67 -2.18
CA PRO A 322 -8.22 15.43 -3.49
C PRO A 322 -7.84 16.73 -4.19
N VAL A 323 -6.74 16.67 -4.92
CA VAL A 323 -6.13 17.74 -5.72
C VAL A 323 -5.86 17.20 -7.12
N PHE A 324 -6.16 18.01 -8.15
CA PHE A 324 -6.08 17.58 -9.55
C PHE A 324 -5.14 18.46 -10.37
N ARG A 325 -4.10 17.87 -10.94
CA ARG A 325 -3.12 18.54 -11.82
C ARG A 325 -3.26 17.98 -13.23
N ALA A 326 -3.65 18.82 -14.18
CA ALA A 326 -3.90 18.37 -15.56
C ALA A 326 -2.72 18.66 -16.51
N GLU A 327 -1.59 19.12 -15.98
CA GLU A 327 -0.34 19.24 -16.71
C GLU A 327 0.10 17.86 -17.22
N ASP A 328 0.49 17.79 -18.50
CA ASP A 328 0.98 16.55 -19.13
C ASP A 328 2.42 16.25 -18.69
N SER A 329 2.57 15.84 -17.42
CA SER A 329 3.85 15.56 -16.78
C SER A 329 3.94 14.09 -16.37
N TYR A 330 4.59 13.29 -17.21
CA TYR A 330 4.85 11.87 -16.93
C TYR A 330 6.23 11.68 -16.28
N THR A 331 6.30 11.91 -14.97
CA THR A 331 7.53 11.71 -14.17
C THR A 331 7.27 10.80 -12.97
N HIS A 332 8.35 10.34 -12.33
CA HIS A 332 8.26 9.54 -11.10
C HIS A 332 7.79 10.33 -9.86
N ARG A 333 7.56 11.65 -9.97
CA ARG A 333 7.18 12.54 -8.87
C ARG A 333 5.80 13.18 -9.02
N HIS A 334 5.21 13.12 -10.21
CA HIS A 334 3.97 13.82 -10.52
C HIS A 334 2.82 12.84 -10.74
N LEU A 335 1.68 13.15 -10.16
CA LEU A 335 0.41 12.43 -10.35
C LEU A 335 -0.65 13.45 -10.75
N CYS A 336 -1.59 13.03 -11.61
CA CYS A 336 -2.71 13.87 -12.01
C CYS A 336 -3.75 14.03 -10.89
N GLU A 337 -3.81 13.08 -9.95
CA GLU A 337 -4.64 13.12 -8.76
C GLU A 337 -3.80 12.71 -7.55
N PHE A 338 -3.86 13.50 -6.48
CA PHE A 338 -3.24 13.20 -5.21
C PHE A 338 -4.03 13.82 -4.05
N THR A 339 -3.69 13.48 -2.82
CA THR A 339 -4.30 14.08 -1.62
C THR A 339 -3.47 15.26 -1.16
N GLY A 340 -4.07 16.45 -1.17
CA GLY A 340 -3.51 17.67 -0.59
C GLY A 340 -3.74 17.74 0.92
N LEU A 341 -2.78 18.33 1.62
CA LEU A 341 -2.88 18.75 3.01
C LEU A 341 -2.70 20.27 3.03
N ASP A 342 -3.81 20.98 3.11
CA ASP A 342 -3.88 22.43 2.93
C ASP A 342 -4.15 23.13 4.25
N VAL A 343 -3.51 24.29 4.42
CA VAL A 343 -3.67 25.17 5.59
C VAL A 343 -3.78 26.61 5.10
N GLU A 344 -4.61 27.40 5.76
CA GLU A 344 -4.69 28.86 5.62
C GLU A 344 -5.00 29.48 6.99
N MET A 345 -4.45 30.66 7.30
CA MET A 345 -4.75 31.35 8.56
C MET A 345 -4.56 32.86 8.45
N GLU A 346 -5.29 33.60 9.27
CA GLU A 346 -5.04 35.00 9.51
C GLU A 346 -3.62 35.23 10.07
N ILE A 347 -3.00 36.31 9.61
CA ILE A 347 -1.76 36.83 10.16
C ILE A 347 -2.02 38.15 10.88
N LYS A 348 -1.26 38.45 11.93
CA LYS A 348 -1.43 39.72 12.67
C LYS A 348 -0.36 40.74 12.34
N LYS A 349 0.89 40.32 12.19
CA LYS A 349 2.05 41.19 11.97
C LYS A 349 2.83 40.80 10.72
N HIS A 350 3.06 39.51 10.51
CA HIS A 350 3.96 39.04 9.46
C HIS A 350 3.66 37.61 9.02
N TYR A 351 3.91 37.28 7.75
CA TYR A 351 3.65 35.94 7.20
C TYR A 351 4.51 34.83 7.85
N SER A 352 5.59 35.21 8.54
CA SER A 352 6.39 34.26 9.33
C SER A 352 5.59 33.56 10.41
N GLU A 353 4.47 34.13 10.86
CA GLU A 353 3.54 33.45 11.78
C GLU A 353 3.01 32.13 11.19
N VAL A 354 2.74 32.10 9.88
CA VAL A 354 2.37 30.88 9.15
C VAL A 354 3.56 29.93 9.07
N MET A 355 4.75 30.46 8.76
CA MET A 355 5.98 29.64 8.71
C MET A 355 6.30 28.99 10.07
N ASP A 356 6.02 29.67 11.18
CA ASP A 356 6.21 29.16 12.54
C ASP A 356 5.23 28.01 12.86
N ILE A 357 4.02 28.04 12.31
CA ILE A 357 3.07 26.93 12.39
C ILE A 357 3.57 25.75 11.55
N VAL A 358 4.01 26.00 10.31
CA VAL A 358 4.52 24.96 9.40
C VAL A 358 5.77 24.28 9.98
N ASP A 359 6.67 25.04 10.61
CA ASP A 359 7.85 24.52 11.32
C ASP A 359 7.44 23.51 12.42
N ARG A 360 6.57 23.93 13.33
CA ARG A 360 6.07 23.06 14.42
C ARG A 360 5.30 21.85 13.88
N LEU A 361 4.52 22.03 12.83
CA LEU A 361 3.74 20.96 12.20
C LEU A 361 4.65 19.84 11.69
N PHE A 362 5.67 20.16 10.90
CA PHE A 362 6.57 19.15 10.34
C PHE A 362 7.38 18.45 11.42
N VAL A 363 7.94 19.19 12.38
CA VAL A 363 8.65 18.58 13.53
C VAL A 363 7.73 17.62 14.28
N THR A 364 6.49 18.02 14.55
CA THR A 364 5.49 17.16 15.22
C THR A 364 5.16 15.90 14.41
N ILE A 365 5.03 16.02 13.09
CA ILE A 365 4.82 14.85 12.21
C ILE A 365 6.02 13.92 12.28
N PHE A 366 7.24 14.41 12.12
CA PHE A 366 8.43 13.56 12.09
C PHE A 366 8.67 12.87 13.43
N ASP A 367 8.55 13.60 14.55
CA ASP A 367 8.65 13.03 15.90
C ASP A 367 7.56 11.99 16.14
N GLY A 368 6.32 12.31 15.76
CA GLY A 368 5.18 11.40 15.88
C GLY A 368 5.39 10.10 15.11
N LEU A 369 5.84 10.17 13.85
CA LEU A 369 6.14 8.98 13.03
C LEU A 369 7.26 8.13 13.63
N ASN A 370 8.36 8.76 14.08
CA ASN A 370 9.47 8.04 14.73
C ASN A 370 9.04 7.34 16.03
N ASN A 371 8.02 7.87 16.72
CA ASN A 371 7.48 7.28 17.93
C ASN A 371 6.50 6.14 17.65
N VAL A 372 5.54 6.35 16.75
CA VAL A 372 4.38 5.45 16.57
C VAL A 372 4.53 4.45 15.42
N CYS A 373 5.41 4.70 14.44
CA CYS A 373 5.54 3.90 13.21
C CYS A 373 6.85 3.12 13.10
N LYS A 374 7.53 2.79 14.22
CA LYS A 374 8.83 2.11 14.20
C LYS A 374 8.81 0.81 13.38
N LYS A 375 7.81 -0.05 13.62
CA LYS A 375 7.67 -1.35 12.93
C LYS A 375 7.38 -1.17 11.44
N GLU A 376 6.58 -0.17 11.09
CA GLU A 376 6.26 0.18 9.70
C GLU A 376 7.51 0.73 8.98
N LEU A 377 8.28 1.61 9.61
CA LEU A 377 9.52 2.16 9.07
C LEU A 377 10.55 1.06 8.84
N GLU A 378 10.72 0.13 9.79
CA GLU A 378 11.57 -1.04 9.65
C GLU A 378 11.12 -1.94 8.48
N ALA A 379 9.80 -2.15 8.32
CA ALA A 379 9.25 -2.94 7.23
C ALA A 379 9.53 -2.30 5.86
N VAL A 380 9.46 -0.97 5.75
CA VAL A 380 9.83 -0.22 4.54
C VAL A 380 11.34 -0.32 4.29
N ALA A 381 12.16 -0.06 5.31
CA ALA A 381 13.62 -0.04 5.22
C ALA A 381 14.21 -1.39 4.76
N LYS A 382 13.57 -2.51 5.13
CA LYS A 382 13.98 -3.85 4.67
C LYS A 382 13.90 -4.02 3.14
N GLN A 383 12.89 -3.44 2.51
CA GLN A 383 12.71 -3.55 1.05
C GLN A 383 13.32 -2.36 0.29
N TYR A 384 13.18 -1.17 0.86
CA TYR A 384 13.66 0.10 0.33
C TYR A 384 14.57 0.75 1.38
N PRO A 385 15.85 0.40 1.43
CA PRO A 385 16.76 1.00 2.40
C PRO A 385 16.78 2.53 2.27
N PHE A 386 16.60 3.22 3.38
CA PHE A 386 16.68 4.67 3.48
C PHE A 386 17.38 5.07 4.78
N GLU A 387 18.04 6.23 4.76
CA GLU A 387 18.56 6.82 5.99
C GLU A 387 17.42 7.54 6.73
N PRO A 388 17.28 7.36 8.06
CA PRO A 388 16.30 8.12 8.83
C PRO A 388 16.43 9.62 8.57
N LEU A 389 15.30 10.28 8.36
CA LEU A 389 15.24 11.71 8.06
C LEU A 389 15.90 12.51 9.19
N LYS A 390 16.87 13.35 8.84
CA LYS A 390 17.52 14.29 9.76
C LYS A 390 16.84 15.65 9.63
N TYR A 391 16.40 16.20 10.76
CA TYR A 391 15.79 17.52 10.85
C TYR A 391 16.19 18.18 12.17
N LYS A 392 16.15 19.51 12.19
CA LYS A 392 16.41 20.29 13.41
C LYS A 392 15.09 20.50 14.17
N PRO A 393 15.09 20.54 15.52
CA PRO A 393 13.90 20.89 16.30
C PRO A 393 13.33 22.28 15.96
N LYS A 394 14.18 23.17 15.46
CA LYS A 394 13.79 24.43 14.81
C LYS A 394 14.23 24.36 13.36
N THR A 395 13.29 24.36 12.43
CA THR A 395 13.58 24.20 11.00
C THR A 395 14.52 25.31 10.52
N LEU A 396 15.55 24.92 9.77
CA LEU A 396 16.45 25.86 9.12
C LEU A 396 15.66 26.70 8.10
N ARG A 397 15.80 28.02 8.20
CA ARG A 397 15.25 28.96 7.21
C ARG A 397 16.40 29.64 6.52
N LEU A 398 16.44 29.49 5.20
CA LEU A 398 17.35 30.21 4.31
C LEU A 398 16.50 31.11 3.42
N THR A 399 16.98 32.33 3.18
CA THR A 399 16.42 33.15 2.11
C THR A 399 16.78 32.55 0.76
N PHE A 400 16.03 32.92 -0.27
CA PHE A 400 16.35 32.50 -1.62
C PHE A 400 17.76 32.95 -2.04
N GLU A 401 18.15 34.17 -1.68
CA GLU A 401 19.47 34.73 -1.94
C GLU A 401 20.59 33.91 -1.27
N GLU A 402 20.43 33.53 0.01
CA GLU A 402 21.38 32.67 0.71
C GLU A 402 21.53 31.31 0.01
N GLY A 403 20.42 30.70 -0.41
CA GLY A 403 20.43 29.43 -1.15
C GLY A 403 21.12 29.54 -2.51
N VAL A 404 20.83 30.59 -3.28
CA VAL A 404 21.51 30.90 -4.55
C VAL A 404 23.00 31.13 -4.33
N GLN A 405 23.39 31.85 -3.27
CA GLN A 405 24.79 32.07 -2.96
C GLN A 405 25.51 30.78 -2.61
N MET A 406 24.88 29.88 -1.83
CA MET A 406 25.44 28.55 -1.55
C MET A 406 25.68 27.74 -2.84
N LEU A 407 24.77 27.82 -3.81
CA LEU A 407 24.91 27.15 -5.10
C LEU A 407 26.05 27.76 -5.93
N LYS A 408 26.15 29.09 -5.98
CA LYS A 408 27.25 29.81 -6.66
C LYS A 408 28.61 29.48 -6.05
N ASP A 409 28.71 29.46 -4.72
CA ASP A 409 29.93 29.10 -4.00
C ASP A 409 30.37 27.65 -4.31
N ALA A 410 29.40 26.77 -4.59
CA ALA A 410 29.63 25.40 -5.03
C ALA A 410 29.87 25.25 -6.55
N GLY A 411 29.97 26.36 -7.29
CA GLY A 411 30.25 26.38 -8.72
C GLY A 411 29.06 26.09 -9.64
N VAL A 412 27.83 26.19 -9.14
CA VAL A 412 26.61 26.00 -9.95
C VAL A 412 26.23 27.32 -10.63
N GLU A 413 26.14 27.32 -11.95
CA GLU A 413 25.59 28.45 -12.70
C GLU A 413 24.08 28.54 -12.50
N ILE A 414 23.60 29.66 -11.96
CA ILE A 414 22.19 29.87 -11.68
C ILE A 414 21.79 31.34 -11.85
N ASP A 415 20.63 31.57 -12.44
CA ASP A 415 20.01 32.89 -12.50
C ASP A 415 19.58 33.30 -11.08
N PRO A 416 20.08 34.44 -10.53
CA PRO A 416 19.72 34.88 -9.18
C PRO A 416 18.23 35.15 -8.96
N LEU A 417 17.46 35.33 -10.03
CA LEU A 417 16.01 35.59 -9.98
C LEU A 417 15.20 34.48 -10.68
N GLY A 418 15.87 33.46 -11.22
CA GLY A 418 15.22 32.35 -11.91
C GLY A 418 14.82 31.23 -10.97
N ASP A 419 13.92 30.36 -11.42
CA ASP A 419 13.49 29.19 -10.65
C ASP A 419 14.62 28.17 -10.47
N LEU A 420 14.61 27.49 -9.32
CA LEU A 420 15.51 26.36 -9.08
C LEU A 420 15.01 25.15 -9.88
N ASN A 421 15.82 24.66 -10.82
CA ASN A 421 15.53 23.38 -11.46
C ASN A 421 15.79 22.20 -10.48
N THR A 422 15.33 21.00 -10.84
CA THR A 422 15.44 19.81 -9.99
C THR A 422 16.87 19.43 -9.59
N GLU A 423 17.87 19.70 -10.44
CA GLU A 423 19.27 19.42 -10.12
C GLU A 423 19.81 20.42 -9.10
N SER A 424 19.50 21.70 -9.26
CA SER A 424 19.83 22.77 -8.33
C SER A 424 19.18 22.56 -6.95
N GLU A 425 17.91 22.15 -6.90
CA GLU A 425 17.23 21.80 -5.64
C GLU A 425 17.96 20.66 -4.88
N ARG A 426 18.32 19.58 -5.59
CA ARG A 426 19.05 18.44 -5.02
C ARG A 426 20.42 18.86 -4.52
N LYS A 427 21.14 19.64 -5.31
CA LYS A 427 22.48 20.12 -4.94
C LYS A 427 22.43 21.02 -3.72
N LEU A 428 21.47 21.94 -3.67
CA LEU A 428 21.26 22.80 -2.50
C LEU A 428 20.95 21.98 -1.25
N GLY A 429 20.07 20.97 -1.36
CA GLY A 429 19.77 20.06 -0.26
C GLY A 429 21.00 19.32 0.27
N GLN A 430 21.90 18.88 -0.62
CA GLN A 430 23.18 18.28 -0.22
C GLN A 430 24.07 19.27 0.54
N LEU A 431 24.23 20.49 0.02
CA LEU A 431 25.04 21.53 0.68
C LEU A 431 24.50 21.92 2.05
N VAL A 432 23.17 21.91 2.22
CA VAL A 432 22.50 22.15 3.50
C VAL A 432 22.73 21.00 4.48
N LEU A 433 22.83 19.76 4.01
CA LEU A 433 23.11 18.60 4.87
C LEU A 433 24.58 18.53 5.32
N GLU A 434 25.50 18.98 4.46
CA GLU A 434 26.94 18.98 4.75
C GLU A 434 27.37 20.05 5.76
N LYS A 435 26.64 21.17 5.82
CA LYS A 435 26.87 22.27 6.77
C LYS A 435 26.06 22.09 8.06
#